data_AF-A0A1S2K8M9-F1
#
_entry.id   AF-A0A1S2K8M9-F1
#
_cell.length_a   1.000
_cell.length_b   1.000
_cell.length_c   1.000
_cell.angle_alpha   90.00
_cell.angle_beta   90.00
_cell.angle_gamma   90.00
#
_symmetry.space_group_name_H-M   'P 1'
#
loop_
_entity.id
_entity.type
_entity.pdbx_description
1 polymer ?
#
loop_
_entity_poly.entity_id
_entity_poly.type
_entity_poly.pdbx_seq_one_letter_code
_entity_poly.pdbx_strand_id
1 'polypeptide(L)'
;MADEQPQQRYDVVEVDVRLTVIAYGDVLADYATAATAPDTPRPVVDDYAVAVDAFALARRVPAEDVPPVLAVGVRALRRVHLALVP
;
A
#
# COMPACT_ATOMS: atom_id res chain seq x y z
N MET A 1 -23.44 -30.71 2.61
CA MET A 1 -22.99 -29.30 2.70
C MET A 1 -21.75 -29.33 3.57
N ALA A 2 -20.58 -29.11 2.98
CA ALA A 2 -19.34 -29.06 3.76
C ALA A 2 -19.30 -27.70 4.45
N ASP A 3 -19.35 -27.70 5.78
CA ASP A 3 -19.05 -26.52 6.59
C ASP A 3 -17.60 -26.13 6.30
N GLU A 4 -17.40 -24.99 5.62
CA GLU A 4 -16.11 -24.33 5.61
C GLU A 4 -15.66 -24.12 7.05
N GLN A 5 -14.57 -24.76 7.45
CA GLN A 5 -14.07 -24.61 8.80
C GLN A 5 -13.56 -23.18 8.99
N PRO A 6 -13.88 -22.51 10.11
CA PRO A 6 -13.56 -21.10 10.32
C PRO A 6 -12.07 -20.79 10.14
N GLN A 7 -11.19 -21.72 10.51
CA GLN A 7 -9.74 -21.63 10.29
C GLN A 7 -9.38 -21.41 8.81
N GLN A 8 -10.04 -22.14 7.90
CA GLN A 8 -9.78 -22.09 6.46
C GLN A 8 -10.20 -20.76 5.83
N ARG A 9 -11.22 -20.09 6.39
CA ARG A 9 -11.60 -18.72 5.98
C ARG A 9 -10.60 -17.67 6.44
N TYR A 10 -10.03 -17.82 7.64
CA TYR A 10 -8.99 -16.90 8.12
C TYR A 10 -7.74 -16.95 7.22
N ASP A 11 -7.35 -18.16 6.78
CA ASP A 11 -6.22 -18.33 5.86
C ASP A 11 -6.45 -17.66 4.49
N VAL A 12 -7.65 -17.76 3.93
CA VAL A 12 -7.98 -17.11 2.63
C VAL A 12 -7.95 -15.59 2.75
N VAL A 13 -8.54 -15.03 3.81
CA VAL A 13 -8.55 -13.58 4.05
C VAL A 13 -7.14 -13.05 4.24
N GLU A 14 -6.29 -13.78 4.98
CA GLU A 14 -4.89 -13.38 5.14
C GLU A 14 -4.15 -13.37 3.79
N VAL A 15 -4.34 -14.40 2.95
CA VAL A 15 -3.74 -14.46 1.62
C VAL A 15 -4.21 -13.29 0.75
N ASP A 16 -5.50 -13.00 0.70
CA ASP A 16 -6.07 -11.90 -0.09
C ASP A 16 -5.52 -10.54 0.36
N VAL A 17 -5.37 -10.34 1.67
CA VAL A 17 -4.76 -9.14 2.24
C VAL A 17 -3.30 -9.03 1.82
N ARG A 18 -2.51 -10.12 1.87
CA ARG A 18 -1.10 -10.10 1.44
C ARG A 18 -0.96 -9.85 -0.05
N LEU A 19 -1.79 -10.46 -0.90
CA LEU A 19 -1.82 -10.20 -2.34
C LEU A 19 -2.17 -8.74 -2.63
N THR A 20 -3.11 -8.17 -1.87
CA THR A 20 -3.47 -6.75 -1.98
C THR A 20 -2.27 -5.85 -1.66
N VAL A 21 -1.52 -6.14 -0.60
CA VAL A 21 -0.30 -5.38 -0.24
C VAL A 21 0.75 -5.46 -1.35
N ILE A 22 0.89 -6.61 -2.02
CA ILE A 22 1.80 -6.76 -3.16
C ILE A 22 1.34 -5.88 -4.32
N ALA A 23 0.08 -5.98 -4.73
CA ALA A 23 -0.47 -5.22 -5.85
C ALA A 23 -0.33 -3.70 -5.67
N TYR A 24 -0.60 -3.18 -4.47
CA TYR A 24 -0.37 -1.75 -4.19
C TYR A 24 1.12 -1.38 -4.14
N GLY A 25 1.99 -2.31 -3.74
CA GLY A 25 3.43 -2.11 -3.80
C GLY A 25 3.94 -1.96 -5.24
N ASP A 26 3.35 -2.70 -6.18
CA ASP A 26 3.66 -2.56 -7.61
C ASP A 26 3.21 -1.19 -8.12
N VAL A 27 1.99 -0.75 -7.78
CA VAL A 27 1.49 0.60 -8.13
C VAL A 27 2.37 1.69 -7.53
N LEU A 28 2.86 1.53 -6.30
CA LEU A 28 3.79 2.48 -5.68
C LEU A 28 5.09 2.60 -6.49
N ALA A 29 5.63 1.47 -6.98
CA ALA A 29 6.88 1.43 -7.72
C ALA A 29 6.82 2.24 -9.04
N ASP A 30 5.65 2.33 -9.67
CA ASP A 30 5.45 3.12 -10.89
C ASP A 30 5.75 4.62 -10.69
N TYR A 31 5.60 5.12 -9.46
CA TYR A 31 5.89 6.53 -9.14
C TYR A 31 7.35 6.78 -8.75
N ALA A 32 8.16 5.73 -8.51
CA ALA A 32 9.49 5.86 -7.91
C ALA A 32 10.39 6.84 -8.68
N THR A 33 10.49 6.69 -10.00
CA THR A 33 11.33 7.54 -10.85
C THR A 33 10.91 9.01 -10.75
N ALA A 34 9.62 9.29 -10.87
CA ALA A 34 9.11 10.67 -10.83
C ALA A 34 9.19 11.25 -9.41
N ALA A 35 8.85 10.49 -8.37
CA ALA A 35 8.85 10.97 -6.99
C ALA A 35 10.27 11.17 -6.42
N THR A 36 11.30 10.60 -7.05
CA THR A 36 12.72 10.73 -6.63
C THR A 36 13.55 11.62 -7.56
N ALA A 37 12.93 12.24 -8.56
CA ALA A 37 13.64 13.15 -9.47
C ALA A 37 14.13 14.41 -8.73
N PRO A 38 15.29 14.99 -9.10
CA PRO A 38 15.89 16.12 -8.38
C PRO A 38 15.02 17.39 -8.35
N ASP A 39 14.16 17.56 -9.34
CA ASP A 39 13.27 18.70 -9.53
C ASP A 39 11.87 18.48 -8.92
N THR A 40 11.62 17.31 -8.35
CA THR A 40 10.33 16.98 -7.75
C THR A 40 10.05 17.87 -6.54
N PRO A 41 8.86 18.51 -6.46
CA PRO A 41 8.51 19.35 -5.33
C PRO A 41 8.60 18.57 -4.02
N ARG A 42 9.22 19.19 -3.00
CA ARG A 42 9.44 18.54 -1.69
C ARG A 42 8.18 17.89 -1.08
N PRO A 43 6.97 18.51 -1.13
CA PRO A 43 5.76 17.87 -0.63
C PRO A 43 5.43 16.53 -1.29
N VAL A 44 5.73 16.37 -2.59
CA VAL A 44 5.51 15.12 -3.33
C VAL A 44 6.49 14.05 -2.87
N VAL A 45 7.75 14.42 -2.64
CA VAL A 45 8.78 13.50 -2.09
C VAL A 45 8.37 13.01 -0.70
N ASP A 46 7.90 13.92 0.16
CA ASP A 46 7.48 13.59 1.53
C ASP A 46 6.24 12.67 1.52
N ASP A 47 5.24 12.96 0.67
CA ASP A 47 4.07 12.08 0.51
C ASP A 47 4.45 10.71 -0.06
N TYR A 48 5.39 10.64 -1.01
CA TYR A 48 5.88 9.37 -1.53
C TYR A 48 6.62 8.55 -0.44
N ALA A 49 7.42 9.19 0.40
CA ALA A 49 8.09 8.53 1.52
C ALA A 49 7.07 7.96 2.53
N VAL A 50 6.02 8.71 2.87
CA VAL A 50 4.92 8.22 3.73
C VAL A 50 4.25 7.00 3.11
N ALA A 51 4.02 7.01 1.79
CA ALA A 51 3.47 5.85 1.10
C ALA A 51 4.40 4.64 1.23
N VAL A 52 5.70 4.79 0.90
CA VAL A 52 6.71 3.73 1.05
C VAL A 52 6.72 3.13 2.44
N ASP A 53 6.77 3.96 3.48
CA ASP A 53 6.81 3.50 4.86
C ASP A 53 5.53 2.76 5.26
N ALA A 54 4.36 3.26 4.85
CA ALA A 54 3.08 2.61 5.12
C ALA A 54 2.98 1.24 4.43
N PHE A 55 3.37 1.14 3.15
CA PHE A 55 3.36 -0.15 2.43
C PHE A 55 4.39 -1.12 3.00
N ALA A 56 5.56 -0.65 3.43
CA ALA A 56 6.55 -1.47 4.12
C ALA A 56 6.04 -1.98 5.48
N LEU A 57 5.32 -1.14 6.23
CA LEU A 57 4.69 -1.51 7.49
C LEU A 57 3.56 -2.53 7.28
N ALA A 58 2.72 -2.34 6.26
CA ALA A 58 1.63 -3.27 5.91
C ALA A 58 2.13 -4.71 5.66
N ARG A 59 3.38 -4.88 5.21
CA ARG A 59 4.00 -6.21 5.02
C ARG A 59 4.40 -6.90 6.33
N ARG A 60 4.45 -6.18 7.44
CA ARG A 60 5.02 -6.66 8.72
C ARG A 60 3.99 -6.78 9.84
N VAL A 61 2.86 -6.09 9.72
CA VAL A 61 1.78 -6.12 10.71
C VAL A 61 0.88 -7.35 10.53
N PRO A 62 0.12 -7.75 11.58
CA PRO A 62 -0.97 -8.71 11.49
C PRO A 62 -2.00 -8.31 10.43
N ALA A 63 -2.68 -9.30 9.83
CA ALA A 63 -3.60 -9.07 8.70
C ALA A 63 -4.76 -8.13 9.06
N GLU A 64 -5.23 -8.17 10.30
CA GLU A 64 -6.26 -7.28 10.86
C GLU A 64 -5.84 -5.81 10.90
N ASP A 65 -4.54 -5.53 11.00
CA ASP A 65 -3.97 -4.18 11.06
C ASP A 65 -3.58 -3.64 9.68
N VAL A 66 -3.59 -4.49 8.64
CA VAL A 66 -3.21 -4.08 7.27
C VAL A 66 -4.17 -3.03 6.69
N PRO A 67 -5.51 -3.16 6.75
CA PRO A 67 -6.42 -2.18 6.15
C PRO A 67 -6.21 -0.73 6.61
N PRO A 68 -6.11 -0.40 7.92
CA PRO A 68 -5.87 0.97 8.33
C PRO A 68 -4.48 1.49 7.90
N VAL A 69 -3.45 0.65 7.91
CA VAL A 69 -2.10 1.02 7.44
C VAL A 69 -2.11 1.30 5.93
N LEU A 70 -2.73 0.43 5.13
CA LEU A 70 -2.90 0.64 3.69
C LEU A 70 -3.67 1.92 3.39
N ALA A 71 -4.71 2.25 4.18
CA ALA A 71 -5.48 3.48 3.98
C ALA A 71 -4.65 4.76 4.16
N VAL A 72 -3.59 4.72 5.00
CA VAL A 72 -2.62 5.82 5.10
C VAL A 72 -1.77 5.90 3.85
N GLY A 73 -1.17 4.77 3.43
CA GLY A 73 -0.31 4.70 2.26
C GLY A 73 -1.02 5.11 0.97
N VAL A 74 -2.25 4.62 0.75
CA VAL A 74 -3.08 4.94 -0.43
C VAL A 74 -3.46 6.42 -0.45
N ARG A 75 -3.77 7.04 0.70
CA ARG A 75 -4.06 8.49 0.73
C ARG A 75 -2.84 9.33 0.38
N ALA A 76 -1.65 8.94 0.85
CA ALA A 76 -0.40 9.60 0.49
C ALA A 76 -0.09 9.42 -1.00
N LEU A 77 -0.19 8.19 -1.51
CA LEU A 77 0.01 7.88 -2.93
C LEU A 77 -0.98 8.61 -3.84
N ARG A 78 -2.23 8.81 -3.40
CA ARG A 78 -3.21 9.63 -4.13
C ARG A 78 -2.76 11.09 -4.25
N ARG A 79 -2.13 11.68 -3.22
CA ARG A 79 -1.59 13.05 -3.31
C ARG A 79 -0.41 13.12 -4.27
N VAL A 80 0.47 12.13 -4.25
CA VAL A 80 1.56 11.98 -5.23
C VAL A 80 0.99 11.92 -6.64
N HIS A 81 0.00 11.06 -6.89
CA HIS A 81 -0.64 10.91 -8.20
C HIS A 81 -1.20 12.24 -8.71
N LEU A 82 -2.01 12.94 -7.90
CA LEU A 82 -2.61 14.22 -8.28
C LEU A 82 -1.58 15.33 -8.53
N ALA A 83 -0.38 15.23 -7.95
CA ALA A 83 0.69 16.18 -8.17
C ALA A 83 1.53 15.88 -9.42
N LEU A 84 1.62 14.61 -9.82
CA LEU A 84 2.47 14.15 -10.92
C LEU A 84 1.72 13.88 -12.23
N VAL A 85 0.42 13.57 -12.14
CA VAL A 85 -0.44 13.23 -13.28
C VAL A 85 -1.61 14.24 -13.32
N PRO A 86 -1.55 15.25 -14.21
CA PRO A 86 -2.60 16.25 -14.37
C PRO A 86 -3.85 15.72 -15.09
#